data_AF-A0A6J1AKQ3-F1
#
_entry.id   AF-A0A6J1AKQ3-F1
#
_cell.length_a   1.000
_cell.length_b   1.000
_cell.length_c   1.000
_cell.angle_alpha   90.00
_cell.angle_beta   90.00
_cell.angle_gamma   90.00
#
_symmetry.space_group_name_H-M   'P 1'
#
loop_
_entity.id
_entity.type
_entity.pdbx_description
1 polymer ?
#
loop_
_entity_poly.entity_id
_entity_poly.type
_entity_poly.pdbx_seq_one_letter_code
_entity_poly.pdbx_strand_id
1 'polypeptide(L)'
;MANSDDGAGNWIKHYSSRHKILLVGEGDFSFAACLARSFGSAANMVATSLDSKAKDSDQGVNEVAIKGKERDELMVIGEEVDSVKLACSLRKKLRNATIVEKDEMEMANLDDKGEKWIKHYSSRHEILLVGEGDFSFAACLARSFGSAANMVATSVDSKESIFRLHQNLVQGFLRNASDTLTDRGEVHITRKITHPFSEWKIEKLAKEVGLGLFREEPFWLWDYPGYGNKRGDGDRCDDSFPVGQYTTFKFRKPSVLADQFPGM
;
A
#
# COMPACT_ATOMS: atom_id res chain seq x y z
N MET A 1 5.82 -22.54 -48.22
CA MET A 1 6.24 -22.85 -46.84
C MET A 1 6.33 -21.53 -46.11
N ALA A 2 5.41 -21.29 -45.18
CA ALA A 2 5.43 -20.09 -44.34
C ALA A 2 6.59 -20.21 -43.34
N ASN A 3 7.42 -19.18 -43.26
CA ASN A 3 8.38 -19.05 -42.16
C ASN A 3 7.58 -18.84 -40.87
N SER A 4 7.57 -19.85 -40.00
CA SER A 4 7.12 -19.74 -38.63
C SER A 4 8.13 -18.88 -37.85
N ASP A 5 7.73 -17.67 -37.51
CA ASP A 5 8.45 -16.72 -36.68
C ASP A 5 8.37 -17.16 -35.20
N ASP A 6 8.97 -18.31 -34.88
CA ASP A 6 9.04 -18.86 -33.52
C ASP A 6 10.35 -18.41 -32.86
N GLY A 7 10.38 -17.25 -32.18
CA GLY A 7 11.64 -16.91 -31.50
C GLY A 7 11.78 -15.65 -30.67
N ALA A 8 10.96 -14.61 -30.84
CA ALA A 8 11.11 -13.38 -30.06
C ALA A 8 9.90 -13.22 -29.12
N GLY A 9 10.11 -13.40 -27.81
CA GLY A 9 9.06 -13.09 -26.84
C GLY A 9 8.63 -11.62 -26.94
N ASN A 10 7.39 -11.29 -26.63
CA ASN A 10 6.92 -9.91 -26.58
C ASN A 10 7.69 -9.09 -25.52
N TRP A 11 8.02 -7.84 -25.85
CA TRP A 11 8.82 -6.94 -25.01
C TRP A 11 8.06 -5.65 -24.65
N ILE A 12 8.32 -5.14 -23.45
CA ILE A 12 8.00 -3.77 -23.04
C ILE A 12 9.18 -3.21 -22.27
N LYS A 13 9.83 -2.19 -22.86
CA LYS A 13 11.10 -1.64 -22.38
C LYS A 13 12.13 -2.75 -22.15
N HIS A 14 12.55 -2.96 -20.91
CA HIS A 14 13.52 -3.99 -20.51
C HIS A 14 12.89 -5.29 -20.00
N TYR A 15 11.55 -5.40 -20.01
CA TYR A 15 10.86 -6.62 -19.63
C TYR A 15 10.45 -7.42 -20.87
N SER A 16 10.57 -8.74 -20.78
CA SER A 16 10.15 -9.68 -21.80
C SER A 16 9.17 -10.68 -21.20
N SER A 17 8.21 -11.13 -22.01
CA SER A 17 7.28 -12.23 -21.70
C SER A 17 7.96 -13.56 -21.32
N ARG A 18 9.26 -13.70 -21.63
CA ARG A 18 10.08 -14.86 -21.24
C ARG A 18 10.67 -14.77 -19.84
N HIS A 19 10.71 -13.57 -19.26
CA HIS A 19 11.22 -13.41 -17.90
C HIS A 19 10.23 -13.98 -16.90
N LYS A 20 10.75 -14.62 -15.86
CA LYS A 20 9.97 -14.92 -14.65
C LYS A 20 9.97 -13.67 -13.79
N ILE A 21 8.82 -13.03 -13.65
CA ILE A 21 8.69 -11.72 -13.01
C ILE A 21 7.87 -11.87 -11.73
N LEU A 22 8.47 -11.48 -10.60
CA LEU A 22 7.75 -11.29 -9.34
C LEU A 22 7.61 -9.78 -9.10
N LEU A 23 6.38 -9.28 -9.10
CA LEU A 23 6.04 -7.91 -8.69
C LEU A 23 5.64 -7.94 -7.22
N VAL A 24 6.29 -7.12 -6.41
CA VAL A 24 6.07 -7.08 -4.95
C VAL A 24 5.52 -5.73 -4.53
N GLY A 25 4.40 -5.74 -3.81
CA GLY A 25 3.79 -4.52 -3.27
C GLY A 25 3.04 -3.70 -4.32
N GLU A 26 2.53 -4.34 -5.38
CA GLU A 26 1.59 -3.71 -6.31
C GLU A 26 0.27 -3.46 -5.59
N GLY A 27 -0.15 -2.21 -5.46
CA GLY A 27 -1.40 -1.89 -4.76
C GLY A 27 -2.64 -2.32 -5.54
N ASP A 28 -2.76 -1.84 -6.78
CA ASP A 28 -3.97 -2.02 -7.60
C ASP A 28 -3.78 -2.94 -8.82
N PHE A 29 -2.64 -3.62 -8.89
CA PHE A 29 -2.24 -4.52 -9.97
C PHE A 29 -2.19 -3.88 -11.38
N SER A 30 -2.25 -2.56 -11.49
CA SER A 30 -2.31 -1.89 -12.80
C SER A 30 -1.00 -1.98 -13.58
N PHE A 31 0.15 -2.01 -12.91
CA PHE A 31 1.43 -2.24 -13.56
C PHE A 31 1.55 -3.71 -14.02
N ALA A 32 1.14 -4.65 -13.16
CA ALA A 32 1.08 -6.06 -13.51
C ALA A 32 0.19 -6.31 -14.74
N ALA A 33 -1.01 -5.71 -14.76
CA ALA A 33 -1.93 -5.81 -15.88
C ALA A 33 -1.37 -5.18 -17.16
N CYS A 34 -0.66 -4.07 -17.07
CA CYS A 34 0.02 -3.44 -18.21
C CYS A 34 1.02 -4.42 -18.85
N LEU A 35 1.94 -4.98 -18.05
CA LEU A 35 2.92 -5.95 -18.51
C LEU A 35 2.24 -7.19 -19.12
N ALA A 36 1.24 -7.76 -18.44
CA ALA A 36 0.53 -8.94 -18.92
C ALA A 36 -0.17 -8.70 -20.28
N ARG A 37 -0.80 -7.53 -20.47
CA ARG A 37 -1.41 -7.15 -21.75
C ARG A 37 -0.37 -6.98 -22.83
N SER A 38 0.73 -6.30 -22.54
CA SER A 38 1.83 -6.12 -23.50
C SER A 38 2.51 -7.44 -23.85
N PHE A 39 2.56 -8.41 -22.94
CA PHE A 39 3.06 -9.75 -23.20
C PHE A 39 2.05 -10.66 -23.91
N GLY A 40 0.76 -10.34 -23.86
CA GLY A 40 -0.33 -11.22 -24.28
C GLY A 40 -0.55 -12.41 -23.35
N SER A 41 0.15 -12.48 -22.21
CA SER A 41 0.05 -13.54 -21.21
C SER A 41 0.68 -13.10 -19.88
N ALA A 42 0.13 -13.62 -18.77
CA ALA A 42 0.69 -13.46 -17.42
C ALA A 42 1.34 -14.74 -16.88
N ALA A 43 1.51 -15.79 -17.71
CA ALA A 43 1.91 -17.12 -17.24
C ALA A 43 3.26 -17.17 -16.49
N ASN A 44 4.16 -16.23 -16.78
CA ASN A 44 5.48 -16.11 -16.14
C ASN A 44 5.54 -15.00 -15.09
N MET A 45 4.39 -14.48 -14.68
CA MET A 45 4.29 -13.36 -13.74
C MET A 45 3.60 -13.79 -12.45
N VAL A 46 4.10 -13.28 -11.33
CA VAL A 46 3.43 -13.31 -10.03
C VAL A 46 3.40 -11.88 -9.53
N ALA A 47 2.24 -11.36 -9.18
CA ALA A 47 2.11 -10.04 -8.57
C ALA A 47 1.54 -10.18 -7.17
N THR A 48 2.12 -9.48 -6.20
CA THR A 48 1.64 -9.46 -4.82
C THR A 48 1.29 -8.03 -4.42
N SER A 49 0.14 -7.88 -3.77
CA SER A 49 -0.23 -6.66 -3.05
C SER A 49 0.10 -6.80 -1.58
N LEU A 50 0.45 -5.69 -0.94
CA LEU A 50 0.36 -5.59 0.51
C LEU A 50 -1.06 -5.14 0.85
N ASP A 51 -2.05 -6.00 0.59
CA ASP A 51 -3.32 -5.84 1.28
C ASP A 51 -3.08 -6.33 2.71
N SER A 52 -3.36 -5.49 3.71
CA SER A 52 -3.50 -5.99 5.07
C SER A 52 -4.47 -7.15 4.98
N LYS A 53 -3.99 -8.38 5.14
CA LYS A 53 -4.83 -9.57 5.12
C LYS A 53 -6.07 -9.23 5.95
N ALA A 54 -7.24 -9.25 5.32
CA ALA A 54 -8.41 -9.70 6.03
C ALA A 54 -7.98 -11.03 6.65
N LYS A 55 -7.97 -11.10 7.98
CA LYS A 55 -7.69 -12.35 8.67
C LYS A 55 -8.65 -13.38 8.09
N ASP A 56 -8.11 -14.37 7.38
CA ASP A 56 -8.79 -15.65 7.21
C ASP A 56 -8.82 -16.31 8.59
N SER A 57 -9.75 -15.86 9.41
CA SER A 57 -10.41 -16.71 10.39
C SER A 57 -11.85 -16.86 9.88
N ASP A 58 -12.49 -17.99 10.14
CA ASP A 58 -13.96 -18.13 10.05
C ASP A 58 -14.70 -17.21 11.07
N GLN A 59 -14.09 -16.07 11.42
CA GLN A 59 -14.59 -15.04 12.31
C GLN A 59 -14.69 -13.76 11.50
N GLY A 60 -15.93 -13.34 11.31
CA GLY A 60 -16.30 -12.15 10.58
C GLY A 60 -17.81 -12.00 10.63
N VAL A 61 -18.38 -11.35 9.62
CA VAL A 61 -19.83 -11.13 9.53
C VAL A 61 -20.57 -12.46 9.33
N ASN A 62 -21.26 -12.92 10.37
CA ASN A 62 -22.12 -14.10 10.38
C ASN A 62 -23.47 -13.84 9.69
N GLU A 63 -24.02 -12.63 9.82
CA GLU A 63 -25.32 -12.26 9.26
C GLU A 63 -25.37 -10.79 8.84
N VAL A 64 -26.03 -10.52 7.70
CA VAL A 64 -26.35 -9.16 7.24
C VAL A 64 -27.83 -9.07 6.93
N ALA A 65 -28.52 -8.12 7.54
CA ALA A 65 -29.94 -7.87 7.30
C ALA A 65 -30.21 -6.37 7.11
N ILE A 66 -31.06 -6.03 6.15
CA ILE A 66 -31.57 -4.66 6.00
C ILE A 66 -32.87 -4.55 6.80
N LYS A 67 -32.90 -3.63 7.76
CA LYS A 67 -33.98 -3.33 8.70
C LYS A 67 -34.34 -1.84 8.62
N GLY A 68 -35.17 -1.36 9.54
CA GLY A 68 -35.72 0.00 9.52
C GLY A 68 -37.04 0.08 8.74
N LYS A 69 -37.90 1.05 9.08
CA LYS A 69 -39.20 1.26 8.42
C LYS A 69 -39.05 1.58 6.93
N GLU A 70 -37.94 2.22 6.56
CA GLU A 70 -37.63 2.63 5.19
C GLU A 70 -36.53 1.76 4.54
N ARG A 71 -36.14 0.64 5.18
CA ARG A 71 -35.04 -0.24 4.73
C ARG A 71 -33.69 0.46 4.66
N ASP A 72 -33.46 1.37 5.59
CA ASP A 72 -32.30 2.25 5.70
C ASP A 72 -31.29 1.81 6.77
N GLU A 73 -31.62 0.79 7.58
CA GLU A 73 -30.73 0.28 8.63
C GLU A 73 -30.04 -1.02 8.18
N LEU A 74 -28.71 -1.05 8.14
CA LEU A 74 -27.95 -2.27 7.87
C LEU A 74 -27.49 -2.90 9.19
N MET A 75 -28.09 -4.04 9.54
CA MET A 75 -27.67 -4.85 10.68
C MET A 75 -26.60 -5.84 10.24
N VAL A 76 -25.48 -5.86 10.95
CA VAL A 76 -24.33 -6.73 10.69
C VAL A 76 -23.97 -7.41 12.00
N ILE A 77 -24.06 -8.75 12.05
CA ILE A 77 -23.75 -9.58 13.22
C ILE A 77 -22.51 -10.40 12.88
N GLY A 78 -21.50 -10.43 13.74
CA GLY A 78 -20.29 -11.22 13.53
C GLY A 78 -19.30 -11.13 14.67
N GLU A 79 -18.44 -12.14 14.83
CA GLU A 79 -17.31 -12.09 15.76
C GLU A 79 -16.12 -11.37 15.14
N GLU A 80 -15.38 -10.59 15.94
CA GLU A 80 -14.24 -9.76 15.49
C GLU A 80 -14.56 -8.76 14.35
N VAL A 81 -15.83 -8.36 14.18
CA VAL A 81 -16.20 -7.32 13.21
C VAL A 81 -15.69 -5.96 13.69
N ASP A 82 -14.64 -5.46 13.03
CA ASP A 82 -14.13 -4.12 13.24
C ASP A 82 -15.16 -3.09 12.77
N SER A 83 -15.95 -2.58 13.72
CA SER A 83 -17.02 -1.61 13.47
C SER A 83 -16.46 -0.37 12.79
N VAL A 84 -15.27 0.11 13.16
CA VAL A 84 -14.66 1.31 12.55
C VAL A 84 -14.36 1.09 11.06
N LYS A 85 -13.74 -0.04 10.70
CA LYS A 85 -13.45 -0.38 9.30
C LYS A 85 -14.71 -0.62 8.48
N LEU A 86 -15.74 -1.23 9.08
CA LEU A 86 -17.03 -1.44 8.44
C LEU A 86 -17.73 -0.10 8.15
N ALA A 87 -17.78 0.81 9.13
CA ALA A 87 -18.31 2.17 8.97
C ALA A 87 -17.58 2.90 7.85
N CYS A 88 -16.26 2.86 7.86
CA CYS A 88 -15.43 3.54 6.88
C CYS A 88 -15.72 3.01 5.47
N SER A 89 -15.78 1.70 5.30
CA SER A 89 -16.13 1.04 4.04
C SER A 89 -17.54 1.39 3.55
N LEU A 90 -18.53 1.42 4.45
CA LEU A 90 -19.92 1.78 4.11
C LEU A 90 -20.05 3.27 3.74
N ARG A 91 -19.40 4.17 4.48
CA ARG A 91 -19.38 5.62 4.19
C ARG A 91 -18.77 5.92 2.82
N LYS A 92 -17.71 5.20 2.43
CA LYS A 92 -17.09 5.32 1.10
C LYS A 92 -18.09 5.01 -0.04
N LYS A 93 -18.99 4.04 0.15
CA LYS A 93 -19.94 3.61 -0.89
C LYS A 93 -21.31 4.29 -0.83
N LEU A 94 -21.81 4.63 0.36
CA LEU A 94 -23.17 5.13 0.58
C LEU A 94 -23.24 6.64 0.87
N ARG A 95 -22.12 7.35 0.79
CA ARG A 95 -21.91 8.78 1.16
C ARG A 95 -22.19 9.13 2.62
N ASN A 96 -23.16 8.49 3.27
CA ASN A 96 -23.45 8.64 4.69
C ASN A 96 -23.87 7.27 5.28
N ALA A 97 -23.13 6.80 6.29
CA ALA A 97 -23.46 5.59 7.03
C ALA A 97 -22.99 5.77 8.49
N THR A 98 -23.89 5.56 9.43
CA THR A 98 -23.61 5.67 10.88
C THR A 98 -23.76 4.29 11.49
N ILE A 99 -22.80 3.88 12.31
CA ILE A 99 -22.90 2.62 13.05
C ILE A 99 -23.76 2.83 14.28
N VAL A 100 -24.73 1.95 14.43
CA VAL A 100 -25.55 1.83 15.62
C VAL A 100 -25.22 0.47 16.23
N GLU A 101 -24.34 0.45 17.23
CA GLU A 101 -24.11 -0.75 18.04
C GLU A 101 -25.36 -0.96 18.91
N LYS A 102 -26.03 -2.12 18.75
CA LYS A 102 -27.09 -2.56 19.66
C LYS A 102 -26.49 -3.43 20.76
N ASP A 103 -25.58 -2.84 21.52
CA ASP A 103 -25.66 -3.02 22.96
C ASP A 103 -26.58 -1.90 23.47
N GLU A 104 -27.24 -2.07 24.61
CA GLU A 104 -28.04 -0.99 25.20
C GLU A 104 -27.17 0.27 25.36
N MET A 105 -27.21 1.18 24.38
CA MET A 105 -26.38 2.37 24.36
C MET A 105 -27.20 3.54 23.83
N GLU A 106 -27.38 4.51 24.71
CA GLU A 106 -28.06 5.77 24.46
C GLU A 106 -27.46 6.48 23.25
N MET A 107 -28.35 6.96 22.37
CA MET A 107 -28.02 7.81 21.25
C MET A 107 -27.25 9.05 21.72
N ALA A 108 -26.37 9.57 20.87
CA ALA A 108 -25.77 10.88 21.06
C ALA A 108 -26.86 11.92 21.37
N ASN A 109 -27.01 12.29 22.64
CA ASN A 109 -27.95 13.30 23.05
C ASN A 109 -27.42 14.65 22.55
N LEU A 110 -28.17 15.25 21.63
CA LEU A 110 -28.07 16.67 21.35
C LEU A 110 -28.68 17.39 22.54
N ASP A 111 -27.86 17.67 23.54
CA ASP A 111 -28.23 18.62 24.57
C ASP A 111 -28.43 19.98 23.90
N ASP A 112 -29.38 20.78 24.40
CA ASP A 112 -29.82 22.11 23.91
C ASP A 112 -28.68 23.19 23.86
N LYS A 113 -27.43 22.75 24.04
CA LYS A 113 -26.18 23.52 24.02
C LYS A 113 -25.11 22.99 23.03
N GLY A 114 -25.48 22.11 22.09
CA GLY A 114 -24.62 21.71 20.95
C GLY A 114 -23.41 20.82 21.29
N GLU A 115 -23.46 20.08 22.40
CA GLU A 115 -22.43 19.11 22.79
C GLU A 115 -22.67 17.75 22.12
N LYS A 116 -21.60 17.08 21.68
CA LYS A 116 -21.68 15.77 21.03
C LYS A 116 -20.92 14.72 21.84
N TRP A 117 -21.53 13.56 22.00
CA TRP A 117 -20.98 12.45 22.78
C TRP A 117 -20.76 11.21 21.92
N ILE A 118 -19.64 10.52 22.16
CA ILE A 118 -19.27 9.24 21.56
C ILE A 118 -18.74 8.35 22.68
N LYS A 119 -19.53 7.36 23.09
CA LYS A 119 -19.27 6.56 24.29
C LYS A 119 -18.94 7.48 25.48
N HIS A 120 -17.73 7.43 26.01
CA HIS A 120 -17.27 8.24 27.13
C HIS A 120 -16.54 9.54 26.72
N TYR A 121 -16.49 9.88 25.43
CA TYR A 121 -15.84 11.09 24.94
C TYR A 121 -16.88 12.17 24.58
N SER A 122 -16.75 13.35 25.15
CA SER A 122 -17.51 14.55 24.77
C SER A 122 -16.68 15.47 23.87
N SER A 123 -17.35 16.16 22.95
CA SER A 123 -16.76 17.22 22.12
C SER A 123 -16.26 18.42 22.93
N ARG A 124 -16.65 18.54 24.19
CA ARG A 124 -16.17 19.58 25.12
C ARG A 124 -14.96 19.14 25.94
N HIS A 125 -14.63 17.84 25.97
CA HIS A 125 -13.42 17.39 26.65
C HIS A 125 -12.17 17.88 25.92
N GLU A 126 -11.14 18.19 26.71
CA GLU A 126 -9.78 18.31 26.21
C GLU A 126 -9.16 16.92 26.16
N ILE A 127 -8.93 16.41 24.94
CA ILE A 127 -8.56 15.02 24.70
C ILE A 127 -7.14 14.97 24.13
N LEU A 128 -6.22 14.34 24.87
CA LEU A 128 -4.89 13.99 24.36
C LEU A 128 -4.86 12.50 23.97
N LEU A 129 -4.66 12.23 22.69
CA LEU A 129 -4.39 10.90 22.16
C LEU A 129 -2.88 10.72 22.06
N VAL A 130 -2.34 9.70 22.75
CA VAL A 130 -0.89 9.44 22.82
C VAL A 130 -0.54 8.14 22.09
N GLY A 131 0.39 8.22 21.16
CA GLY A 131 0.87 7.05 20.40
C GLY A 131 -0.03 6.62 19.26
N GLU A 132 -0.87 7.53 18.75
CA GLU A 132 -1.62 7.33 17.50
C GLU A 132 -0.64 7.28 16.33
N GLY A 133 -0.50 6.11 15.68
CA GLY A 133 0.42 5.95 14.54
C GLY A 133 -0.03 6.76 13.32
N ASP A 134 -1.08 6.28 12.64
CA ASP A 134 -1.64 6.85 11.41
C ASP A 134 -2.72 7.93 11.64
N PHE A 135 -2.99 8.27 12.90
CA PHE A 135 -4.01 9.23 13.34
C PHE A 135 -5.45 8.88 12.92
N SER A 136 -5.72 7.64 12.52
CA SER A 136 -7.03 7.23 12.00
C SER A 136 -8.13 7.27 13.07
N PHE A 137 -7.82 6.92 14.32
CA PHE A 137 -8.76 7.03 15.44
C PHE A 137 -8.99 8.49 15.83
N ALA A 138 -7.93 9.31 15.85
CA ALA A 138 -8.05 10.75 16.06
C ALA A 138 -8.96 11.42 15.01
N ALA A 139 -8.77 11.07 13.73
CA ALA A 139 -9.60 11.58 12.63
C ALA A 139 -11.06 11.11 12.74
N CYS A 140 -11.29 9.87 13.15
CA CYS A 140 -12.63 9.33 13.39
C CYS A 140 -13.36 10.11 14.50
N LEU A 141 -12.68 10.34 15.62
CA LEU A 141 -13.23 11.03 16.78
C LEU A 141 -13.51 12.51 16.46
N ALA A 142 -12.57 13.19 15.80
CA ALA A 142 -12.74 14.58 15.34
C ALA A 142 -13.92 14.73 14.35
N ARG A 143 -14.07 13.80 13.39
CA ARG A 143 -15.19 13.82 12.43
C ARG A 143 -16.54 13.66 13.13
N SER A 144 -16.57 12.82 14.15
CA SER A 144 -17.77 12.54 14.91
C SER A 144 -18.15 13.72 15.84
N PHE A 145 -17.17 14.45 16.37
CA PHE A 145 -17.41 15.75 17.02
C PHE A 145 -17.67 16.89 16.04
N GLY A 146 -17.32 16.73 14.77
CA GLY A 146 -17.37 17.79 13.75
C GLY A 146 -16.34 18.89 13.96
N SER A 147 -15.38 18.69 14.86
CA SER A 147 -14.27 19.59 15.16
C SER A 147 -13.17 18.82 15.90
N ALA A 148 -11.92 19.17 15.65
CA ALA A 148 -10.75 18.68 16.40
C ALA A 148 -10.20 19.73 17.39
N ALA A 149 -10.92 20.84 17.60
CA ALA A 149 -10.39 22.00 18.32
C ALA A 149 -9.93 21.71 19.76
N ASN A 150 -10.56 20.75 20.43
CA ASN A 150 -10.23 20.34 21.80
C ASN A 150 -9.44 19.03 21.85
N MET A 151 -8.82 18.63 20.74
CA MET A 151 -8.09 17.37 20.64
C MET A 151 -6.64 17.61 20.24
N VAL A 152 -5.73 16.87 20.86
CA VAL A 152 -4.33 16.77 20.45
C VAL A 152 -4.03 15.30 20.25
N ALA A 153 -3.61 14.91 19.04
CA ALA A 153 -3.16 13.55 18.77
C ALA A 153 -1.65 13.57 18.54
N THR A 154 -0.95 12.63 19.16
CA THR A 154 0.51 12.51 19.05
C THR A 154 0.86 11.11 18.58
N SER A 155 1.79 11.02 17.64
CA SER A 155 2.40 9.76 17.22
C SER A 155 3.75 9.61 17.90
N VAL A 156 4.08 8.39 18.31
CA VAL A 156 5.44 8.03 18.75
C VAL A 156 6.35 7.82 17.53
N ASP A 157 5.79 7.71 16.33
CA ASP A 157 6.55 7.51 15.10
C ASP A 157 7.32 8.78 14.74
N SER A 158 8.60 8.78 15.08
CA SER A 158 9.52 9.77 14.54
C SER A 158 9.70 9.54 13.04
N LYS A 159 9.98 10.61 12.29
CA LYS A 159 10.37 10.50 10.87
C LYS A 159 11.53 9.49 10.70
N GLU A 160 12.47 9.49 11.64
CA GLU A 160 13.60 8.56 11.65
C GLU A 160 13.17 7.09 11.85
N SER A 161 12.20 6.82 12.72
CA SER A 161 11.65 5.49 12.94
C SER A 161 11.01 4.94 11.65
N ILE A 162 10.23 5.77 10.95
CA ILE A 162 9.60 5.40 9.67
C ILE A 162 10.67 5.13 8.59
N PHE A 163 11.70 5.96 8.49
CA PHE A 163 12.80 5.71 7.55
C PHE A 163 13.51 4.39 7.82
N ARG A 164 13.81 4.09 9.09
CA ARG A 164 14.44 2.82 9.49
C ARG A 164 13.55 1.63 9.18
N LEU A 165 12.23 1.73 9.40
CA LEU A 165 11.29 0.68 9.04
C LEU A 165 11.31 0.39 7.53
N HIS A 166 11.27 1.42 6.68
CA HIS A 166 11.38 1.23 5.23
C HIS A 166 12.72 0.63 4.80
N GLN A 167 13.84 1.09 5.40
CA GLN A 167 15.16 0.53 5.11
C GLN A 167 15.26 -0.94 5.51
N ASN A 168 14.77 -1.30 6.70
CA ASN A 168 14.75 -2.69 7.16
C ASN A 168 13.91 -3.58 6.25
N LEU A 169 12.75 -3.09 5.80
CA LEU A 169 11.88 -3.81 4.86
C LEU A 169 12.60 -4.06 3.53
N VAL A 170 13.16 -3.00 2.92
CA VAL A 170 13.87 -3.10 1.64
C VAL A 170 15.09 -3.99 1.76
N GLN A 171 15.87 -3.87 2.85
CA GLN A 171 17.03 -4.73 3.09
C GLN A 171 16.62 -6.19 3.28
N GLY A 172 15.52 -6.47 3.98
CA GLY A 172 14.98 -7.81 4.13
C GLY A 172 14.58 -8.44 2.78
N PHE A 173 13.90 -7.68 1.92
CA PHE A 173 13.58 -8.12 0.57
C PHE A 173 14.83 -8.39 -0.27
N LEU A 174 15.80 -7.48 -0.23
CA LEU A 174 17.05 -7.62 -0.97
C LEU A 174 17.87 -8.82 -0.47
N ARG A 175 17.87 -9.10 0.83
CA ARG A 175 18.53 -10.30 1.40
C ARG A 175 17.90 -11.57 0.86
N ASN A 176 16.57 -11.70 0.97
CA ASN A 176 15.84 -12.86 0.43
C ASN A 176 16.04 -13.01 -1.09
N ALA A 177 16.05 -11.89 -1.83
CA ALA A 177 16.34 -11.90 -3.25
C ALA A 177 17.77 -12.38 -3.52
N SER A 178 18.77 -11.89 -2.79
CA SER A 178 20.17 -12.32 -2.93
C SER A 178 20.32 -13.83 -2.77
N ASP A 179 19.63 -14.42 -1.79
CA ASP A 179 19.70 -15.87 -1.55
C ASP A 179 19.00 -16.69 -2.65
N THR A 180 17.92 -16.17 -3.24
CA THR A 180 17.07 -16.89 -4.20
C THR A 180 17.42 -16.64 -5.67
N LEU A 181 18.10 -15.55 -6.00
CA LEU A 181 18.46 -15.21 -7.37
C LEU A 181 19.50 -16.18 -7.94
N THR A 182 19.30 -16.57 -9.18
CA THR A 182 20.33 -17.22 -9.99
C THR A 182 21.39 -16.18 -10.40
N ASP A 183 22.52 -16.63 -10.97
CA ASP A 183 23.61 -15.73 -11.42
C ASP A 183 23.18 -14.73 -12.51
N ARG A 184 22.03 -14.96 -13.17
CA ARG A 184 21.46 -14.06 -14.17
C ARG A 184 20.20 -13.32 -13.69
N GLY A 185 19.82 -13.52 -12.43
CA GLY A 185 18.66 -12.87 -11.84
C GLY A 185 18.91 -11.40 -11.54
N GLU A 186 17.88 -10.57 -11.66
CA GLU A 186 17.92 -9.13 -11.43
C GLU A 186 16.82 -8.70 -10.45
N VAL A 187 17.12 -7.74 -9.58
CA VAL A 187 16.14 -7.03 -8.75
C VAL A 187 15.96 -5.63 -9.31
N HIS A 188 14.73 -5.26 -9.65
CA HIS A 188 14.41 -3.92 -10.10
C HIS A 188 13.62 -3.19 -9.01
N ILE A 189 14.15 -2.06 -8.55
CA ILE A 189 13.48 -1.20 -7.57
C ILE A 189 13.21 0.14 -8.23
N THR A 190 11.93 0.45 -8.47
CA THR A 190 11.50 1.75 -8.97
C THR A 190 11.15 2.65 -7.79
N ARG A 191 11.85 3.78 -7.66
CA ARG A 191 11.62 4.75 -6.57
C ARG A 191 11.67 6.19 -7.03
N LYS A 192 11.05 7.07 -6.24
CA LYS A 192 11.23 8.51 -6.36
C LYS A 192 12.65 8.89 -5.92
N ILE A 193 13.31 9.77 -6.69
CA ILE A 193 14.70 10.17 -6.40
C ILE A 193 14.82 11.45 -5.55
N THR A 194 13.70 12.11 -5.23
CA THR A 194 13.69 13.33 -4.42
C THR A 194 13.57 13.04 -2.94
N HIS A 195 14.01 13.98 -2.09
CA HIS A 195 13.73 13.95 -0.66
C HIS A 195 12.20 13.83 -0.41
N PRO A 196 11.76 13.05 0.60
CA PRO A 196 12.57 12.29 1.56
C PRO A 196 13.01 10.88 1.11
N PHE A 197 12.55 10.40 -0.05
CA PHE A 197 12.78 9.03 -0.53
C PHE A 197 14.23 8.76 -0.96
N SER A 198 14.99 9.81 -1.28
CA SER A 198 16.43 9.73 -1.54
C SER A 198 17.20 9.14 -0.36
N GLU A 199 16.75 9.42 0.88
CA GLU A 199 17.45 9.03 2.13
C GLU A 199 17.44 7.53 2.42
N TRP A 200 16.62 6.76 1.71
CA TRP A 200 16.57 5.31 1.92
C TRP A 200 17.89 4.62 1.54
N LYS A 201 18.71 5.25 0.68
CA LYS A 201 20.06 4.78 0.29
C LYS A 201 20.06 3.30 -0.14
N ILE A 202 19.13 2.94 -1.02
CA ILE A 202 18.87 1.55 -1.43
C ILE A 202 20.10 0.84 -2.02
N GLU A 203 21.02 1.59 -2.65
CA GLU A 203 22.29 1.07 -3.17
C GLU A 203 23.19 0.54 -2.05
N LYS A 204 23.24 1.26 -0.93
CA LYS A 204 23.99 0.83 0.26
C LYS A 204 23.37 -0.45 0.83
N LEU A 205 22.04 -0.50 0.96
CA LEU A 205 21.32 -1.67 1.46
C LEU A 205 21.54 -2.90 0.57
N ALA A 206 21.52 -2.73 -0.76
CA ALA A 206 21.79 -3.80 -1.71
C ALA A 206 23.23 -4.33 -1.58
N LYS A 207 24.20 -3.42 -1.48
CA LYS A 207 25.62 -3.80 -1.31
C LYS A 207 25.86 -4.59 -0.03
N GLU A 208 25.20 -4.22 1.07
CA GLU A 208 25.30 -4.92 2.36
C GLU A 208 24.79 -6.36 2.31
N VAL A 209 23.93 -6.71 1.35
CA VAL A 209 23.41 -8.07 1.16
C VAL A 209 24.02 -8.78 -0.07
N GLY A 210 25.14 -8.27 -0.59
CA GLY A 210 25.89 -8.90 -1.67
C GLY A 210 25.32 -8.66 -3.08
N LEU A 211 24.44 -7.68 -3.26
CA LEU A 211 23.94 -7.28 -4.57
C LEU A 211 24.63 -6.00 -5.05
N GLY A 212 25.05 -5.98 -6.32
CA GLY A 212 25.66 -4.83 -6.97
C GLY A 212 24.66 -4.09 -7.86
N LEU A 213 24.62 -2.76 -7.75
CA LEU A 213 23.95 -1.91 -8.74
C LEU A 213 24.72 -2.02 -10.06
N PHE A 214 24.02 -2.32 -11.16
CA PHE A 214 24.65 -2.36 -12.49
C PHE A 214 23.98 -1.43 -13.50
N ARG A 215 22.79 -0.91 -13.20
CA ARG A 215 22.09 0.04 -14.07
C ARG A 215 21.08 0.90 -13.33
N GLU A 216 20.93 2.13 -13.80
CA GLU A 216 19.82 3.03 -13.47
C GLU A 216 19.13 3.46 -14.76
N GLU A 217 17.80 3.38 -14.79
CA GLU A 217 17.01 3.81 -15.95
C GLU A 217 15.85 4.70 -15.47
N PRO A 218 15.63 5.87 -16.09
CA PRO A 218 14.48 6.71 -15.80
C PRO A 218 13.16 5.93 -15.96
N PHE A 219 12.23 6.15 -15.03
CA PHE A 219 10.89 5.58 -15.11
C PHE A 219 9.92 6.63 -15.63
N TRP A 220 9.32 6.36 -16.79
CA TRP A 220 8.32 7.23 -17.38
C TRP A 220 6.96 6.56 -17.43
N LEU A 221 5.92 7.28 -17.01
CA LEU A 221 4.56 6.74 -16.97
C LEU A 221 4.06 6.33 -18.37
N TRP A 222 4.42 7.11 -19.41
CA TRP A 222 4.02 6.83 -20.79
C TRP A 222 4.67 5.58 -21.40
N ASP A 223 5.73 5.04 -20.80
CA ASP A 223 6.31 3.76 -21.22
C ASP A 223 5.38 2.57 -20.90
N TYR A 224 4.38 2.77 -20.02
CA TYR A 224 3.49 1.72 -19.51
C TYR A 224 2.01 2.10 -19.69
N PRO A 225 1.46 1.96 -20.91
CA PRO A 225 0.07 2.32 -21.19
C PRO A 225 -0.93 1.56 -20.30
N GLY A 226 -1.81 2.30 -19.64
CA GLY A 226 -2.82 1.74 -18.73
C GLY A 226 -2.36 1.56 -17.28
N TYR A 227 -1.10 1.84 -16.97
CA TYR A 227 -0.64 1.96 -15.58
C TYR A 227 -1.08 3.31 -15.00
N GLY A 228 -1.75 3.29 -13.85
CA GLY A 228 -2.23 4.49 -13.16
C GLY A 228 -1.70 4.51 -11.74
N ASN A 229 -0.75 5.41 -11.44
CA ASN A 229 -0.21 5.51 -10.08
C ASN A 229 -1.27 6.03 -9.10
N LYS A 230 -1.40 5.36 -7.96
CA LYS A 230 -2.37 5.70 -6.90
C LYS A 230 -1.72 5.75 -5.53
N ARG A 231 -2.29 6.56 -4.64
CA ARG A 231 -1.88 6.59 -3.23
C ARG A 231 -2.39 5.33 -2.54
N GLY A 232 -1.50 4.65 -1.83
CA GLY A 232 -1.83 3.41 -1.11
C GLY A 232 -2.58 3.61 0.21
N ASP A 233 -2.63 4.83 0.75
CA ASP A 233 -3.24 5.10 2.07
C ASP A 233 -3.64 6.58 2.28
N GLY A 234 -4.41 6.85 3.35
CA GLY A 234 -4.86 8.17 3.81
C GLY A 234 -6.20 8.65 3.22
N ASP A 235 -6.63 9.86 3.58
CA ASP A 235 -7.89 10.47 3.10
C ASP A 235 -7.97 10.67 1.57
N ARG A 236 -6.82 10.54 0.90
CA ARG A 236 -6.67 10.60 -0.56
C ARG A 236 -6.23 9.25 -1.14
N CYS A 237 -6.54 8.14 -0.47
CA CYS A 237 -6.32 6.81 -1.03
C CYS A 237 -6.98 6.70 -2.41
N ASP A 238 -6.40 5.91 -3.31
CA ASP A 238 -6.83 5.76 -4.72
C ASP A 238 -6.71 7.01 -5.61
N ASP A 239 -6.48 8.20 -5.06
CA ASP A 239 -6.16 9.38 -5.86
C ASP A 239 -4.83 9.17 -6.59
N SER A 240 -4.78 9.68 -7.83
CA SER A 240 -3.52 9.86 -8.53
C SER A 240 -2.70 11.00 -7.92
N PHE A 241 -1.39 10.95 -8.14
CA PHE A 241 -0.47 11.99 -7.67
C PHE A 241 0.58 12.33 -8.73
N PRO A 242 1.15 13.55 -8.72
CA PRO A 242 2.23 13.90 -9.64
C PRO A 242 3.41 12.95 -9.45
N VAL A 243 3.69 12.14 -10.48
CA VAL A 243 4.73 11.12 -10.44
C VAL A 243 6.10 11.79 -10.25
N GLY A 244 6.37 13.00 -10.75
CA GLY A 244 7.70 13.60 -10.57
C GLY A 244 8.81 12.70 -11.12
N GLN A 245 10.03 12.78 -10.56
CA GLN A 245 11.17 12.01 -11.06
C GLN A 245 11.31 10.66 -10.34
N TYR A 246 11.10 9.57 -11.08
CA TYR A 246 11.31 8.20 -10.64
C TYR A 246 12.43 7.56 -11.47
N THR A 247 13.21 6.70 -10.82
CA THR A 247 14.27 5.91 -11.45
C THR A 247 14.11 4.46 -11.04
N THR A 248 14.32 3.55 -11.98
CA THR A 248 14.42 2.12 -11.73
C THR A 248 15.90 1.74 -11.55
N PHE A 249 16.23 1.29 -10.36
CA PHE A 249 17.55 0.78 -9.98
C PHE A 249 17.57 -0.72 -10.19
N LYS A 250 18.58 -1.23 -10.91
CA LYS A 250 18.71 -2.65 -11.24
C LYS A 250 19.93 -3.25 -10.55
N PHE A 251 19.68 -4.26 -9.72
CA PHE A 251 20.69 -4.95 -8.93
C PHE A 251 20.83 -6.40 -9.37
N ARG A 252 22.04 -6.95 -9.27
CA ARG A 252 22.32 -8.37 -9.54
C ARG A 252 23.47 -8.86 -8.66
N LYS A 253 23.69 -10.18 -8.62
CA LYS A 253 24.90 -10.75 -8.01
C LYS A 253 26.14 -10.25 -8.77
N PRO A 254 27.20 -9.80 -8.08
CA PRO A 254 28.48 -9.50 -8.72
C PRO A 254 28.97 -10.73 -9.48
N SER A 255 29.20 -10.58 -10.78
CA SER A 255 29.74 -11.64 -11.60
C SER A 255 31.22 -11.85 -11.27
N VAL A 256 31.58 -13.06 -10.82
CA VAL A 256 32.95 -13.46 -10.40
C VAL A 256 34.03 -13.13 -11.47
N LEU A 257 33.63 -13.02 -12.74
CA LEU A 257 34.53 -12.72 -13.86
C LEU A 257 34.82 -11.23 -14.07
N ALA A 258 33.99 -10.31 -13.57
CA ALA A 258 34.18 -8.88 -13.79
C ALA A 258 35.25 -8.26 -12.86
N ASP A 259 35.50 -8.90 -11.71
CA ASP A 259 36.50 -8.44 -10.74
C ASP A 259 37.91 -8.99 -11.01
N GLN A 260 38.09 -9.88 -11.99
CA GLN A 260 39.42 -10.38 -12.37
C GLN A 260 40.17 -9.44 -13.34
N PHE A 261 39.48 -8.57 -14.08
CA PHE A 261 40.12 -7.63 -15.01
C PHE A 261 39.35 -6.30 -15.09
N PRO A 262 39.45 -5.42 -14.07
CA PRO A 262 38.97 -4.05 -14.21
C PRO A 262 39.96 -3.26 -15.09
N GLY A 263 39.74 -3.23 -16.41
CA GLY A 263 40.36 -2.28 -17.34
C GLY A 263 41.22 -2.87 -18.46
N MET A 264 40.60 -3.52 -19.44
CA MET A 264 41.13 -3.56 -20.82
C MET A 264 40.33 -2.63 -21.71
#